data_AF-A0A1H3J1A9-F1
#
_entry.id   AF-A0A1H3J1A9-F1
#
_cell.length_a   1.000
_cell.length_b   1.000
_cell.length_c   1.000
_cell.angle_alpha   90.00
_cell.angle_beta   90.00
_cell.angle_gamma   90.00
#
_symmetry.space_group_name_H-M   'P 1'
#
loop_
_entity.id
_entity.type
_entity.pdbx_description
1 polymer ?
#
loop_
_entity_poly.entity_id
_entity_poly.type
_entity_poly.pdbx_seq_one_letter_code
_entity_poly.pdbx_strand_id
1 'polypeptide(L)'
;MELKDVVALLAAPFGLGAGAVVAVIALQWVLKRIAAGGDAYARKKGENLATKEDLVEAVRQLKRFEETRAAVAHDDWIAREWKAARIRNLETFEAGLQQSYEDAQTAVHATLTGSQEDLTHLGTGVSIRLRTLQKLYYPELGASLEAFQLAVEALPGMAIACYFWSRQKPENEQLIAKEFDALGQKQQELEAAREQCSEALAGVARDLFNVTAGFKG
;
A
#
# COMPACT_ATOMS: atom_id res chain seq x y z
N MET A 1 -31.36 -28.63 -64.81
CA MET A 1 -32.72 -28.22 -65.23
C MET A 1 -32.91 -26.81 -64.73
N GLU A 2 -33.04 -25.84 -65.63
CA GLU A 2 -33.07 -24.44 -65.24
C GLU A 2 -34.45 -24.08 -64.66
N LEU A 3 -34.49 -23.06 -63.79
CA LEU A 3 -35.72 -22.60 -63.13
C LEU A 3 -36.85 -22.28 -64.12
N LYS A 4 -36.48 -21.86 -65.34
CA LYS A 4 -37.41 -21.53 -66.43
C LYS A 4 -38.13 -22.77 -66.98
N ASP A 5 -37.48 -23.93 -66.99
CA ASP A 5 -38.06 -25.18 -67.49
C ASP A 5 -39.15 -25.71 -66.53
N VAL A 6 -39.00 -25.45 -65.23
CA VAL A 6 -39.95 -25.86 -64.18
C VAL A 6 -41.21 -25.00 -64.21
N VAL A 7 -41.07 -23.70 -64.50
CA VAL A 7 -42.20 -22.76 -64.62
C VAL A 7 -43.02 -23.05 -65.88
N ALA A 8 -42.37 -23.42 -66.99
CA ALA A 8 -43.05 -23.84 -68.21
C ALA A 8 -43.87 -25.13 -68.01
N LEU A 9 -43.37 -26.06 -67.18
CA LEU A 9 -44.06 -27.31 -66.86
C LEU A 9 -45.29 -27.11 -65.95
N LEU A 10 -45.31 -26.03 -65.15
CA LEU A 10 -46.42 -25.64 -64.26
C LEU A 10 -47.58 -24.93 -64.98
N ALA A 11 -47.37 -24.46 -66.21
CA ALA A 11 -48.33 -23.65 -66.96
C ALA A 11 -49.20 -24.44 -67.97
N ALA A 12 -49.00 -25.76 -68.13
CA ALA A 12 -49.74 -26.58 -69.09
C ALA A 12 -51.07 -27.10 -68.50
N PRO A 13 -52.20 -27.05 -69.24
CA PRO A 13 -53.50 -27.45 -68.72
C PRO A 13 -53.75 -28.97 -68.90
N PHE A 14 -54.15 -29.60 -67.79
CA PHE A 14 -54.79 -30.92 -67.61
C PHE A 14 -53.97 -32.22 -67.76
N GLY A 15 -54.04 -33.03 -66.69
CA GLY A 15 -53.77 -34.47 -66.70
C GLY A 15 -53.33 -34.99 -65.33
N LEU A 16 -54.21 -35.70 -64.61
CA LEU A 16 -54.02 -36.27 -63.26
C LEU A 16 -52.77 -37.17 -63.06
N GLY A 17 -51.97 -37.44 -64.11
CA GLY A 17 -50.71 -38.18 -64.02
C GLY A 17 -49.44 -37.32 -63.89
N ALA A 18 -49.37 -36.15 -64.53
CA ALA A 18 -48.12 -35.38 -64.59
C ALA A 18 -47.84 -34.58 -63.30
N GLY A 19 -48.89 -34.02 -62.68
CA GLY A 19 -48.76 -33.29 -61.41
C GLY A 19 -48.33 -34.18 -60.25
N ALA A 20 -48.74 -35.46 -60.24
CA ALA A 20 -48.35 -36.43 -59.21
C ALA A 20 -46.85 -36.75 -59.28
N VAL A 21 -46.29 -36.90 -60.48
CA VAL A 21 -44.86 -37.20 -60.67
C VAL A 21 -44.00 -36.00 -60.21
N VAL A 22 -44.39 -34.78 -60.57
CA VAL A 22 -43.69 -33.56 -60.13
C VAL A 22 -43.77 -33.39 -58.61
N ALA A 23 -44.92 -33.68 -58.00
CA ALA A 23 -45.09 -33.62 -56.55
C ALA A 23 -44.20 -34.65 -55.82
N VAL A 24 -44.07 -35.88 -56.34
CA VAL A 24 -43.21 -36.92 -55.76
C VAL A 24 -41.73 -36.54 -55.86
N ILE A 25 -41.30 -35.98 -56.99
CA ILE A 25 -39.91 -35.53 -57.17
C ILE A 25 -39.60 -34.34 -56.25
N ALA A 26 -40.53 -33.39 -56.13
CA ALA A 26 -40.39 -32.26 -55.20
C ALA A 26 -40.34 -32.74 -53.74
N LEU A 27 -41.20 -33.70 -53.37
CA LEU A 27 -41.21 -34.28 -52.02
C LEU A 27 -39.92 -35.03 -51.71
N GLN A 28 -39.39 -35.83 -52.64
CA GLN A 28 -38.10 -36.50 -52.48
C GLN A 28 -36.94 -35.50 -52.34
N TRP A 29 -37.00 -34.38 -53.07
CA TRP A 29 -35.96 -33.35 -52.99
C TRP A 29 -36.00 -32.60 -51.66
N VAL A 30 -37.20 -32.26 -51.17
CA VAL A 30 -37.41 -31.65 -49.85
C VAL A 30 -36.99 -32.60 -48.73
N LEU A 31 -37.35 -33.89 -48.81
CA LEU A 31 -36.94 -34.90 -47.83
C LEU A 31 -35.41 -35.09 -47.79
N LYS A 32 -34.74 -35.15 -48.95
CA LYS A 32 -33.26 -35.20 -49.01
C LYS A 32 -32.61 -33.95 -48.42
N ARG A 33 -33.22 -32.77 -48.60
CA ARG A 33 -32.71 -31.51 -48.08
C ARG A 33 -32.92 -31.37 -46.57
N ILE A 34 -34.03 -31.89 -46.03
CA ILE A 34 -34.27 -31.99 -44.58
C ILE A 34 -33.33 -33.01 -43.94
N ALA A 35 -33.07 -34.15 -44.58
CA ALA A 35 -32.11 -35.13 -44.08
C ALA A 35 -30.66 -34.56 -44.03
N ALA A 36 -30.22 -33.89 -45.10
CA ALA A 36 -28.92 -33.23 -45.13
C ALA A 36 -28.81 -32.05 -44.14
N GLY A 37 -29.90 -31.31 -43.94
CA GLY A 37 -29.97 -30.26 -42.93
C GLY A 37 -29.98 -30.80 -41.49
N GLY A 38 -30.62 -31.96 -41.28
CA GLY A 38 -30.67 -32.68 -40.01
C GLY A 38 -29.30 -33.24 -39.60
N ASP A 39 -28.55 -33.82 -40.54
CA ASP A 39 -27.18 -34.28 -40.31
C ASP A 39 -26.22 -33.12 -40.05
N ALA A 40 -26.38 -31.99 -40.75
CA ALA A 40 -25.59 -30.78 -40.49
C ALA A 40 -25.94 -30.17 -39.13
N TYR A 41 -27.21 -30.19 -38.71
CA TYR A 41 -27.67 -29.68 -37.42
C TYR A 41 -27.28 -30.61 -36.25
N ALA A 42 -27.31 -31.93 -36.46
CA ALA A 42 -26.82 -32.93 -35.52
C ALA A 42 -25.29 -32.88 -35.37
N ARG A 43 -24.55 -32.68 -36.46
CA ARG A 43 -23.08 -32.47 -36.40
C ARG A 43 -22.72 -31.16 -35.69
N LYS A 44 -23.43 -30.05 -35.95
CA LYS A 44 -23.21 -28.77 -35.24
C LYS A 44 -23.55 -28.81 -33.75
N LYS A 45 -24.52 -29.62 -33.33
CA LYS A 45 -24.79 -29.86 -31.89
C LYS A 45 -23.84 -30.88 -31.25
N GLY A 46 -23.21 -31.75 -32.04
CA GLY A 46 -22.19 -32.69 -31.59
C GLY A 46 -20.81 -32.07 -31.34
N GLU A 47 -20.50 -30.93 -31.97
CA GLU A 47 -19.23 -30.20 -31.80
C GLU A 47 -19.20 -29.23 -30.61
N ASN A 48 -20.35 -28.90 -30.01
CA ASN A 48 -20.44 -28.04 -28.81
C ASN A 48 -20.59 -28.83 -27.50
N LEU A 49 -20.07 -30.05 -27.45
CA LEU A 49 -19.83 -30.70 -26.17
C LEU A 49 -18.57 -30.08 -25.61
N ALA A 50 -18.72 -29.08 -24.73
CA ALA A 50 -17.66 -28.72 -23.78
C ALA A 50 -17.15 -30.04 -23.20
N THR A 51 -15.92 -30.40 -23.56
CA THR A 51 -15.37 -31.68 -23.15
C THR A 51 -15.25 -31.67 -21.64
N LYS A 52 -15.25 -32.84 -20.99
CA LYS A 52 -15.02 -32.90 -19.53
C LYS A 52 -13.72 -32.17 -19.15
N GLU A 53 -12.76 -32.13 -20.06
CA GLU A 53 -11.50 -31.41 -19.93
C GLU A 53 -11.69 -29.88 -19.89
N ASP A 54 -12.55 -29.31 -20.73
CA ASP A 54 -12.88 -27.87 -20.71
C ASP A 54 -13.57 -27.46 -19.39
N LEU A 55 -14.44 -28.31 -18.83
CA LEU A 55 -15.06 -28.07 -17.53
C LEU A 55 -14.04 -28.18 -16.39
N VAL A 56 -13.11 -29.13 -16.44
CA VAL A 56 -12.03 -29.26 -15.47
C VAL A 56 -11.10 -28.05 -15.53
N GLU A 57 -10.79 -27.56 -16.73
CA GLU A 57 -9.98 -26.36 -16.93
C GLU A 57 -10.71 -25.10 -16.46
N ALA A 58 -12.01 -24.94 -16.74
CA ALA A 58 -12.82 -23.84 -16.22
C ALA A 58 -12.88 -23.84 -14.68
N VAL A 59 -13.05 -25.01 -14.04
CA VAL A 59 -13.00 -25.14 -12.58
C VAL A 59 -11.61 -24.80 -12.04
N ARG A 60 -10.54 -25.19 -12.74
CA ARG A 60 -9.15 -24.84 -12.37
C ARG A 60 -8.90 -23.34 -12.46
N GLN A 61 -9.41 -22.68 -13.50
CA GLN A 61 -9.33 -21.23 -13.67
C GLN A 61 -10.13 -20.49 -12.60
N LEU A 62 -11.33 -20.96 -12.26
CA LEU A 62 -12.13 -20.41 -11.16
C LEU A 62 -11.41 -20.51 -9.81
N LYS A 63 -10.79 -21.65 -9.50
CA LYS A 63 -10.00 -21.80 -8.27
C LYS A 63 -8.82 -20.84 -8.22
N ARG A 64 -8.06 -20.70 -9.32
CA ARG A 64 -6.96 -19.73 -9.41
C ARG A 64 -7.45 -18.29 -9.26
N PHE A 65 -8.62 -17.98 -9.82
CA PHE A 65 -9.23 -16.66 -9.67
C PHE A 65 -9.64 -16.40 -8.22
N GLU A 66 -10.23 -17.37 -7.53
CA GLU A 66 -10.58 -17.26 -6.11
C GLU A 66 -9.35 -17.10 -5.22
N GLU A 67 -8.28 -17.88 -5.48
CA GLU A 67 -6.99 -17.75 -4.79
C GLU A 67 -6.38 -16.36 -5.00
N THR A 68 -6.39 -15.86 -6.23
CA THR A 68 -5.89 -14.52 -6.56
C THR A 68 -6.73 -13.44 -5.89
N ARG A 69 -8.06 -13.57 -5.91
CA ARG A 69 -8.98 -12.64 -5.26
C ARG A 69 -8.79 -12.63 -3.74
N ALA A 70 -8.58 -13.80 -3.14
CA ALA A 70 -8.30 -13.91 -1.72
C ALA A 70 -6.96 -13.28 -1.36
N ALA A 71 -5.93 -13.48 -2.18
CA ALA A 71 -4.62 -12.84 -2.01
C ALA A 71 -4.73 -11.31 -2.09
N VAL A 72 -5.40 -10.77 -3.12
CA VAL A 72 -5.62 -9.32 -3.25
C VAL A 72 -6.40 -8.75 -2.07
N ALA A 73 -7.46 -9.44 -1.63
CA ALA A 73 -8.23 -9.01 -0.46
C ALA A 73 -7.39 -9.04 0.83
N HIS A 74 -6.47 -10.00 0.96
CA HIS A 74 -5.56 -10.09 2.09
C HIS A 74 -4.53 -8.95 2.06
N ASP A 75 -3.96 -8.65 0.90
CA ASP A 75 -3.00 -7.54 0.72
C ASP A 75 -3.66 -6.18 1.01
N ASP A 76 -4.89 -5.97 0.53
CA ASP A 76 -5.69 -4.79 0.85
C ASP A 76 -5.96 -4.65 2.36
N TRP A 77 -6.27 -5.77 3.02
CA TRP A 77 -6.47 -5.80 4.46
C TRP A 77 -5.18 -5.49 5.22
N ILE A 78 -4.05 -6.10 4.83
CA ILE A 78 -2.72 -5.83 5.37
C ILE A 78 -2.40 -4.33 5.23
N ALA A 79 -2.59 -3.74 4.05
CA ALA A 79 -2.30 -2.33 3.81
C ALA A 79 -3.13 -1.40 4.70
N ARG A 80 -4.41 -1.71 4.91
CA ARG A 80 -5.30 -0.96 5.82
C ARG A 80 -4.87 -1.08 7.28
N GLU A 81 -4.53 -2.30 7.72
CA GLU A 81 -4.10 -2.54 9.11
C GLU A 81 -2.76 -1.84 9.39
N TRP A 82 -1.81 -1.92 8.45
CA TRP A 82 -0.55 -1.17 8.54
C TRP A 82 -0.76 0.33 8.64
N LYS A 83 -1.65 0.87 7.81
CA LYS A 83 -2.00 2.30 7.86
C LYS A 83 -2.61 2.68 9.21
N ALA A 84 -3.56 1.89 9.71
CA ALA A 84 -4.19 2.13 11.01
C ALA A 84 -3.19 2.01 12.17
N ALA A 85 -2.25 1.06 12.09
CA ALA A 85 -1.16 0.91 13.05
C ALA A 85 -0.24 2.13 13.05
N ARG A 86 0.15 2.66 11.88
CA ARG A 86 0.95 3.90 11.80
C ARG A 86 0.20 5.07 12.45
N ILE A 87 -1.04 5.32 12.05
CA ILE A 87 -1.86 6.41 12.62
C ILE A 87 -1.93 6.32 14.16
N ARG A 88 -2.22 5.14 14.73
CA ARG A 88 -2.27 4.94 16.19
C ARG A 88 -0.95 5.24 16.90
N ASN A 89 0.18 4.95 16.25
CA ASN A 89 1.52 5.14 16.82
C ASN A 89 2.09 6.54 16.56
N LEU A 90 1.42 7.38 15.76
CA LEU A 90 1.91 8.72 15.41
C LEU A 90 2.01 9.63 16.64
N GLU A 91 0.92 9.71 17.41
CA GLU A 91 0.88 10.48 18.66
C GLU A 91 1.92 9.98 19.68
N THR A 92 2.11 8.66 19.75
CA THR A 92 3.12 8.06 20.65
C THR A 92 4.55 8.43 20.23
N PHE A 93 4.80 8.50 18.92
CA PHE A 93 6.10 8.90 18.39
C PHE A 93 6.37 10.39 18.67
N GLU A 94 5.39 11.26 18.39
CA GLU A 94 5.48 12.69 18.63
C GLU A 94 5.68 13.01 20.13
N ALA A 95 4.90 12.37 21.01
CA ALA A 95 5.07 12.49 22.45
C ALA A 95 6.46 12.02 22.91
N GLY A 96 6.99 10.96 22.30
CA GLY A 96 8.35 10.49 22.58
C GLY A 96 9.42 11.51 22.18
N LEU A 97 9.28 12.17 21.03
CA LEU A 97 10.20 13.22 20.59
C LEU A 97 10.18 14.40 21.57
N GLN A 98 8.98 14.85 21.95
CA GLN A 98 8.81 15.94 22.89
C GLN A 98 9.41 15.62 24.26
N GLN A 99 9.11 14.44 24.79
CA GLN A 99 9.66 13.99 26.06
C GLN A 99 11.19 13.93 26.03
N SER A 100 11.78 13.40 24.95
CA SER A 100 13.23 13.34 24.82
C SER A 100 13.90 14.72 24.76
N TYR A 101 13.21 15.70 24.17
CA TYR A 101 13.67 17.09 24.13
C TYR A 101 13.61 17.72 25.53
N GLU A 102 12.49 17.58 26.23
CA GLU A 102 12.29 18.10 27.58
C GLU A 102 13.26 17.47 28.59
N ASP A 103 13.49 16.15 28.49
CA ASP A 103 14.44 15.43 29.31
C ASP A 103 15.87 15.99 29.13
N ALA A 104 16.26 16.28 27.89
CA ALA A 104 17.57 16.85 27.58
C ALA A 104 17.73 18.27 28.16
N GLN A 105 16.70 19.11 28.01
CA GLN A 105 16.72 20.48 28.56
C GLN A 105 16.74 20.46 30.09
N THR A 106 15.97 19.56 30.71
CA THR A 106 15.94 19.35 32.15
C THR A 106 17.31 18.90 32.66
N ALA A 107 17.95 17.95 31.96
CA ALA A 107 19.29 17.50 32.31
C ALA A 107 20.33 18.63 32.25
N VAL A 108 20.29 19.47 31.21
CA VAL A 108 21.17 20.63 31.08
C VAL A 108 20.95 21.61 32.23
N HIS A 109 19.69 21.97 32.52
CA HIS A 109 19.34 22.90 33.58
C HIS A 109 19.76 22.39 34.97
N ALA A 110 19.44 21.13 35.29
CA ALA A 110 19.82 20.51 36.54
C ALA A 110 21.35 20.47 36.73
N THR A 111 22.08 20.15 35.65
CA THR A 111 23.55 20.14 35.67
C THR A 111 24.14 21.52 35.95
N LEU A 112 23.67 22.55 35.23
CA LEU A 112 24.20 23.92 35.39
C LEU A 112 23.86 24.54 36.74
N THR A 113 22.69 24.23 37.31
CA THR A 113 22.27 24.72 38.62
C THR A 113 22.86 23.92 39.79
N GLY A 114 23.52 22.79 39.50
CA GLY A 114 24.05 21.90 40.53
C GLY A 114 22.97 21.19 41.34
N SER A 115 21.78 21.02 40.76
CA SER A 115 20.68 20.27 41.38
C SER A 115 21.02 18.78 41.43
N GLN A 116 20.82 18.14 42.59
CA GLN A 116 20.89 16.68 42.73
C GLN A 116 19.54 16.02 42.35
N GLU A 117 18.98 16.41 41.21
CA GLU A 117 17.87 15.62 40.66
C GLU A 117 18.41 14.27 40.18
N ASP A 118 17.60 13.23 40.35
CA ASP A 118 17.96 11.86 39.97
C ASP A 118 17.92 11.75 38.44
N LEU A 119 19.01 12.17 37.78
CA LEU A 119 19.15 12.19 36.31
C LEU A 119 19.25 10.78 35.70
N THR A 120 19.27 9.73 36.54
CA THR A 120 19.41 8.32 36.17
C THR A 120 18.30 7.80 35.27
N HIS A 121 17.15 8.49 35.21
CA HIS A 121 15.98 8.07 34.43
C HIS A 121 15.72 8.88 33.15
N LEU A 122 16.43 9.98 32.92
CA LEU A 122 16.18 10.87 31.78
C LEU A 122 16.61 10.19 30.46
N GLY A 123 15.71 10.16 29.47
CA GLY A 123 16.04 9.88 28.07
C GLY A 123 16.27 8.42 27.65
N THR A 124 16.76 7.52 28.51
CA THR A 124 17.19 6.16 28.07
C THR A 124 16.03 5.30 27.56
N GLY A 125 14.91 5.27 28.29
CA GLY A 125 13.73 4.50 27.91
C GLY A 125 12.97 5.09 26.70
N VAL A 126 12.99 6.42 26.58
CA VAL A 126 12.33 7.16 25.50
C VAL A 126 13.08 6.99 24.18
N SER A 127 14.42 7.04 24.21
CA SER A 127 15.27 6.84 23.03
C SER A 127 15.09 5.45 22.40
N ILE A 128 15.04 4.40 23.22
CA ILE A 128 14.80 3.01 22.75
C ILE A 128 13.40 2.90 22.11
N ARG A 129 12.39 3.49 22.75
CA ARG A 129 11.02 3.48 22.23
C ARG A 129 10.93 4.18 20.88
N LEU A 130 11.51 5.37 20.75
CA LEU A 130 11.55 6.12 19.50
C LEU A 130 12.24 5.34 18.39
N ARG A 131 13.40 4.74 18.67
CA ARG A 131 14.13 3.93 17.69
C ARG A 131 13.32 2.68 17.26
N THR A 132 12.59 2.08 18.19
CA THR A 132 11.72 0.93 17.90
C THR A 132 10.55 1.34 17.01
N LEU A 133 9.86 2.43 17.36
CA LEU A 133 8.76 2.96 16.56
C LEU A 133 9.22 3.40 15.17
N GLN A 134 10.39 4.03 15.06
CA GLN A 134 11.00 4.40 13.79
C GLN A 134 11.23 3.16 12.91
N LYS A 135 11.89 2.12 13.44
CA LYS A 135 12.16 0.90 12.66
C LYS A 135 10.91 0.13 12.24
N LEU A 136 9.85 0.15 13.07
CA LEU A 136 8.63 -0.62 12.81
C LEU A 136 7.63 0.13 11.92
N TYR A 137 7.47 1.44 12.12
CA TYR A 137 6.36 2.20 11.54
C TYR A 137 6.80 3.37 10.65
N TYR A 138 8.00 3.90 10.86
CA TYR A 138 8.48 5.12 10.21
C TYR A 138 9.93 5.02 9.74
N PRO A 139 10.30 4.00 8.93
CA PRO A 139 11.68 3.82 8.50
C PRO A 139 12.24 5.03 7.76
N GLU A 140 11.40 5.78 7.05
CA GLU A 140 11.73 7.02 6.35
C GLU A 140 12.24 8.14 7.26
N LEU A 141 11.94 8.11 8.56
CA LEU A 141 12.40 9.12 9.53
C LEU A 141 13.78 8.83 10.10
N GLY A 142 14.48 7.78 9.63
CA GLY A 142 15.75 7.32 10.20
C GLY A 142 16.80 8.42 10.32
N ALA A 143 17.07 9.15 9.23
CA ALA A 143 18.09 10.20 9.22
C ALA A 143 17.76 11.36 10.16
N SER A 144 16.49 11.82 10.18
CA SER A 144 16.05 12.93 11.05
C SER A 144 16.09 12.53 12.53
N LEU A 145 15.67 11.30 12.85
CA LEU A 145 15.71 10.82 14.23
C LEU A 145 17.15 10.61 14.72
N GLU A 146 18.05 10.10 13.87
CA GLU A 146 19.47 9.93 14.22
C GLU A 146 20.14 11.28 14.54
N ALA A 147 19.90 12.31 13.73
CA ALA A 147 20.40 13.66 13.99
C ALA A 147 19.89 14.22 15.33
N PHE A 148 18.60 14.05 15.60
CA PHE A 148 17.98 14.45 16.87
C PHE A 148 18.58 13.69 18.07
N GLN A 149 18.71 12.36 17.98
CA GLN A 149 19.28 11.55 19.07
C GLN A 149 20.74 11.92 19.36
N LEU A 150 21.54 12.18 18.33
CA LEU A 150 22.93 12.60 18.49
C LEU A 150 23.04 13.96 19.19
N ALA A 151 22.12 14.90 18.91
CA ALA A 151 22.05 16.18 19.61
C ALA A 151 21.64 16.01 21.08
N VAL A 152 20.65 15.16 21.36
CA VAL A 152 20.21 14.84 22.73
C VAL A 152 21.33 14.22 23.56
N GLU A 153 22.07 13.25 23.01
CA GLU A 153 23.14 12.54 23.71
C GLU A 153 24.35 13.44 24.02
N ALA A 154 24.63 14.45 23.19
CA ALA A 154 25.77 15.36 23.37
C ALA A 154 25.57 16.40 24.48
N LEU A 155 24.34 16.86 24.70
CA LEU A 155 24.02 17.99 25.57
C LEU A 155 24.44 17.80 27.05
N PRO A 156 24.14 16.66 27.70
CA PRO A 156 24.54 16.46 29.10
C PRO A 156 26.05 16.55 29.30
N GLY A 157 26.85 15.99 28.39
CA GLY A 157 28.31 16.05 28.47
C GLY A 157 28.85 17.48 28.38
N MET A 158 28.27 18.30 27.50
CA MET A 158 28.64 19.71 27.37
C MET A 158 28.19 20.54 28.58
N ALA A 159 27.00 20.27 29.12
CA ALA A 159 26.52 20.94 30.33
C ALA A 159 27.42 20.62 31.53
N ILE A 160 27.87 19.37 31.68
CA ILE A 160 28.82 18.96 32.72
C ILE A 160 30.14 19.72 32.55
N ALA A 161 30.67 19.82 31.33
CA ALA A 161 31.88 20.58 31.05
C ALA A 161 31.71 22.06 31.44
N CYS A 162 30.62 22.70 31.02
CA CYS A 162 30.31 24.09 31.37
C CYS A 162 30.20 24.29 32.89
N TYR A 163 29.55 23.36 33.59
CA TYR A 163 29.47 23.38 35.05
C TYR A 163 30.86 23.33 35.70
N PHE A 164 31.73 22.42 35.27
CA PHE A 164 33.10 22.33 35.80
C PHE A 164 33.93 23.58 35.49
N TRP A 165 33.83 24.13 34.28
CA TRP A 165 34.55 25.34 33.89
C TRP A 165 34.08 26.56 34.67
N SER A 166 32.78 26.71 34.95
CA SER A 166 32.25 27.81 35.77
C SER A 166 32.74 27.81 37.23
N ARG A 167 33.26 26.68 37.71
CA ARG A 167 33.88 26.52 39.03
C ARG A 167 35.38 26.82 39.06
N GLN A 168 36.02 27.04 37.90
CA GLN A 168 37.44 27.37 37.82
C GLN A 168 37.71 28.87 38.05
N LYS A 169 38.99 29.21 38.23
CA LYS A 169 39.44 30.59 38.52
C LYS A 169 39.19 31.55 37.34
N PRO A 170 39.07 32.87 37.60
CA PRO A 170 38.73 33.90 36.60
C PRO A 170 39.72 34.04 35.45
N GLU A 171 40.92 33.48 35.55
CA GLU A 171 41.92 33.47 34.46
C GLU A 171 41.46 32.70 33.20
N ASN A 172 40.40 31.90 33.31
CA ASN A 172 39.82 31.12 32.21
C ASN A 172 38.51 31.71 31.65
N GLU A 173 38.17 32.97 31.96
CA GLU A 173 36.88 33.60 31.61
C GLU A 173 36.53 33.52 30.12
N GLN A 174 37.51 33.72 29.23
CA GLN A 174 37.30 33.59 27.77
C GLN A 174 36.99 32.16 27.34
N LEU A 175 37.60 31.18 27.99
CA LEU A 175 37.37 29.77 27.69
C LEU A 175 35.98 29.34 28.19
N ILE A 176 35.60 29.81 29.38
CA ILE A 176 34.26 29.61 29.96
C ILE A 176 33.20 30.16 29.00
N ALA A 177 33.35 31.42 28.56
CA ALA A 177 32.41 32.05 27.63
C ALA A 177 32.24 31.22 26.34
N LYS A 178 33.36 30.74 25.77
CA LYS A 178 33.34 29.92 24.56
C LYS A 178 32.59 28.59 24.74
N GLU A 179 32.75 27.92 25.89
CA GLU A 179 32.04 26.67 26.19
C GLU A 179 30.53 26.89 26.36
N PHE A 180 30.13 27.99 27.02
CA PHE A 180 28.71 28.37 27.13
C PHE A 180 28.11 28.74 25.77
N ASP A 181 28.84 29.45 24.91
CA ASP A 181 28.42 29.74 23.54
C ASP A 181 28.23 28.45 22.73
N ALA A 182 29.15 27.49 22.86
CA ALA A 182 29.06 26.19 22.20
C ALA A 182 27.86 25.36 22.69
N LEU A 183 27.57 25.40 23.99
CA LEU A 183 26.38 24.78 24.57
C LEU A 183 25.09 25.42 24.01
N GLY A 184 25.05 26.74 23.93
CA GLY A 184 23.92 27.47 23.35
C GLY A 184 23.69 27.13 21.87
N GLN A 185 24.76 27.05 21.08
CA GLN A 185 24.68 26.60 19.68
C GLN A 185 24.12 25.17 19.58
N LYS A 186 24.55 24.26 20.47
CA LYS A 186 24.02 22.89 20.46
C LYS A 186 22.57 22.78 20.91
N GLN A 187 22.10 23.64 21.80
CA GLN A 187 20.67 23.72 22.12
C GLN A 187 19.84 24.19 20.90
N GLN A 188 20.36 25.14 20.12
CA GLN A 188 19.73 25.57 18.86
C GLN A 188 19.73 24.45 17.82
N GLU A 189 20.83 23.70 17.69
CA GLU A 189 20.88 22.53 16.80
C GLU A 189 19.90 21.43 17.22
N LEU A 190 19.72 21.20 18.52
CA LEU A 190 18.71 20.26 19.02
C LEU A 190 17.29 20.72 18.63
N GLU A 191 16.98 22.00 18.81
CA GLU A 191 15.68 22.57 18.46
C GLU A 191 15.43 22.43 16.94
N ALA A 192 16.42 22.76 16.11
CA ALA A 192 16.35 22.59 14.67
C ALA A 192 16.17 21.11 14.26
N ALA A 193 16.90 20.18 14.89
CA ALA A 193 16.76 18.75 14.62
C ALA A 193 15.39 18.21 15.04
N ARG A 194 14.84 18.69 16.15
CA ARG A 194 13.48 18.38 16.58
C ARG A 194 12.45 18.88 15.57
N GLU A 195 12.58 20.13 15.14
CA GLU A 195 11.67 20.74 14.15
C GLU A 195 11.73 19.97 12.83
N GLN A 196 12.93 19.66 12.32
CA GLN A 196 13.09 18.85 11.12
C GLN A 196 12.44 17.45 11.26
N CYS A 197 12.57 16.81 12.42
CA CYS A 197 11.93 15.51 12.66
C CYS A 197 10.40 15.64 12.74
N SER A 198 9.91 16.69 13.39
CA SER A 198 8.47 17.01 13.48
C SER A 198 7.86 17.33 12.12
N GLU A 199 8.53 18.12 11.28
CA GLU A 199 8.10 18.42 9.91
C GLU A 199 8.05 17.17 9.04
N ALA A 200 9.07 16.30 9.15
CA ALA A 200 9.11 15.03 8.44
C ALA A 200 7.95 14.12 8.88
N LEU A 201 7.68 14.05 10.19
CA LEU A 201 6.53 13.32 10.74
C LEU A 201 5.19 13.92 10.27
N ALA A 202 5.07 15.24 10.18
CA ALA A 202 3.89 15.92 9.65
C ALA A 202 3.71 15.66 8.14
N GLY A 203 4.80 15.50 7.39
CA GLY A 203 4.77 15.00 6.01
C GLY A 203 4.14 13.61 5.94
N VAL A 204 4.63 12.67 6.76
CA VAL A 204 4.09 11.31 6.86
C VAL A 204 2.62 11.32 7.29
N ALA A 205 2.25 12.16 8.26
CA ALA A 205 0.87 12.32 8.70
C ALA A 205 -0.03 12.73 7.54
N ARG A 206 0.36 13.75 6.76
CA ARG A 206 -0.40 14.20 5.59
C ARG A 206 -0.59 13.09 4.57
N ASP A 207 0.45 12.31 4.28
CA ASP A 207 0.36 11.19 3.34
C ASP A 207 -0.58 10.09 3.85
N LEU A 208 -0.53 9.78 5.15
CA LEU A 208 -1.45 8.83 5.76
C LEU A 208 -2.90 9.33 5.69
N PHE A 209 -3.17 10.61 5.94
CA PHE A 209 -4.54 11.13 5.94
C PHE A 209 -5.10 11.45 4.55
N ASN A 210 -4.28 11.84 3.56
CA ASN A 210 -4.75 12.27 2.24
C ASN A 210 -5.14 11.11 1.29
N VAL A 211 -4.65 9.89 1.50
CA VAL A 211 -4.94 8.74 0.62
C VAL A 211 -6.41 8.27 0.69
N THR A 212 -7.21 8.76 1.65
CA THR A 212 -8.64 8.42 1.77
C THR A 212 -9.52 9.03 0.66
N ALA A 213 -9.03 10.01 -0.11
CA ALA A 213 -9.79 10.62 -1.20
C ALA A 213 -9.73 9.83 -2.53
N GLY A 214 -8.84 8.84 -2.66
CA GLY A 214 -8.57 8.12 -3.92
C GLY A 214 -9.29 6.77 -4.11
N PHE A 215 -9.88 6.19 -3.07
CA PHE A 215 -10.57 4.91 -3.16
C PHE A 215 -12.08 5.09 -3.31
N LYS A 216 -12.49 5.60 -4.47
CA LYS A 216 -13.81 5.31 -5.07
C LYS A 216 -13.55 4.53 -6.35
N GLY A 217 -13.66 3.22 -6.28
CA GLY A 217 -13.67 2.28 -7.41
C GLY A 217 -14.55 1.10 -7.04
#